data_AF-A0A2V7XC94-F1
#
_entry.id   AF-A0A2V7XC94-F1
#
_cell.length_a   1.000
_cell.length_b   1.000
_cell.length_c   1.000
_cell.angle_alpha   90.00
_cell.angle_beta   90.00
_cell.angle_gamma   90.00
#
_symmetry.space_group_name_H-M   'P 1'
#
loop_
_entity.id
_entity.type
_entity.pdbx_description
1 polymer ?
#
loop_
_entity_poly.entity_id
_entity_poly.type
_entity_poly.pdbx_seq_one_letter_code
_entity_poly.pdbx_strand_id
1 'polypeptide(L)'
;MWGSGFGVELDLSRQVLWLSLPPQRAGENDDEPLAPCAERAASGFTSASALFVKARLFDEGLYAAVELAAQQGAGTFTGKANLLAALIGEAPQIAAAASLGGLPVAVDSDARRVREAFLARSLAKPIGFYTWSDALRRLFHQDRLLQDELAVPTARALAARLSADPPAAAAYAAYLDLVARLTNKLDADKPDLRAPDGRYFLPPSRAHGTDLVRRLFAHRPPPDGFSLVDEMVRRIRAGLLALHPSGRSGWYEWQTWALEPLLAPDKTPEAARLRMNDGYRRQFEEMFKPATAVAREANPRPLALVTPTMPALSVRPSVLESSFGCEGLRSMRRITASGASDATLGDELMQAASLFRGAAAVAAEEIGMARAEESTARQFRSWAKAPDPELAADIRAMVPVFHDRQRNKTKVWAVLGWSTRNLEVEFATPPAALVLQGNVRLDFLPETRPLTYPVLAETYVSRLMDGDEFRAHCDQYRTRAQILRHL
;
A
#
# COMPACT_ATOMS: atom_id res chain seq x y z
N MET A 1 -0.17 36.10 19.41
CA MET A 1 1.27 36.36 19.56
C MET A 1 1.46 37.52 20.53
N TRP A 2 2.41 37.40 21.45
CA TRP A 2 2.75 38.44 22.42
C TRP A 2 4.27 38.65 22.42
N GLY A 3 4.70 39.90 22.58
CA GLY A 3 6.10 40.29 22.64
C GLY A 3 6.31 41.50 23.54
N SER A 4 7.57 41.91 23.73
CA SER A 4 7.92 43.06 24.56
C SER A 4 7.38 44.37 23.98
N GLY A 5 6.20 44.78 24.43
CA GLY A 5 5.51 46.01 24.00
C GLY A 5 4.39 45.81 22.96
N PHE A 6 4.05 44.57 22.58
CA PHE A 6 2.97 44.31 21.62
C PHE A 6 2.19 43.02 21.85
N GLY A 7 0.95 43.02 21.36
CA GLY A 7 0.03 41.89 21.35
C GLY A 7 -0.78 41.87 20.06
N VAL A 8 -0.80 40.73 19.38
CA VAL A 8 -1.49 40.53 18.10
C VAL A 8 -2.21 39.18 18.12
N GLU A 9 -3.51 39.18 17.86
CA GLU A 9 -4.29 37.98 17.59
C GLU A 9 -4.53 37.83 16.07
N LEU A 10 -4.56 36.58 15.59
CA LEU A 10 -4.77 36.25 14.17
C LEU A 10 -6.02 35.37 14.04
N ASP A 11 -7.01 35.86 13.31
CA ASP A 11 -8.16 35.10 12.85
C ASP A 11 -7.83 34.40 11.52
N LEU A 12 -7.57 33.10 11.61
CA LEU A 12 -7.27 32.25 10.45
C LEU A 12 -8.54 31.88 9.66
N SER A 13 -9.74 32.15 10.18
CA SER A 13 -11.02 31.69 9.60
C SER A 13 -11.37 32.30 8.23
N ARG A 14 -10.55 33.23 7.73
CA ARG A 14 -10.66 33.83 6.39
C ARG A 14 -9.43 33.64 5.52
N GLN A 15 -8.37 33.01 6.03
CA GLN A 15 -7.15 32.83 5.25
C GLN A 15 -7.38 31.90 4.05
N VAL A 16 -6.55 32.08 3.02
CA VAL A 16 -6.41 31.18 1.88
C VAL A 16 -4.92 31.11 1.54
N LEU A 17 -4.35 29.91 1.55
CA LEU A 17 -2.96 29.68 1.15
C LEU A 17 -2.86 29.48 -0.36
N TRP A 18 -1.80 30.00 -0.95
CA TRP A 18 -1.35 29.67 -2.30
C TRP A 18 -0.14 28.73 -2.20
N LEU A 19 -0.22 27.62 -2.92
CA LEU A 19 0.81 26.59 -3.00
C LEU A 19 1.36 26.55 -4.42
N SER A 20 2.65 26.88 -4.56
CA SER A 20 3.37 26.89 -5.84
C SER A 20 4.52 25.90 -5.82
N LEU A 21 4.59 25.07 -6.86
CA LEU A 21 5.86 24.48 -7.29
C LEU A 21 6.25 25.17 -8.61
N PRO A 22 7.38 25.89 -8.66
CA PRO A 22 7.87 26.49 -9.89
C PRO A 22 7.97 25.49 -11.05
N PRO A 23 7.80 25.95 -12.31
CA PRO A 23 8.04 25.11 -13.47
C PRO A 23 9.50 24.64 -13.46
N GLN A 24 9.69 23.33 -13.39
CA GLN A 24 11.01 22.70 -13.42
C GLN A 24 11.63 22.86 -14.81
N ARG A 25 12.94 23.13 -14.89
CA ARG A 25 13.61 23.25 -16.19
C ARG A 25 13.77 21.86 -16.81
N ALA A 26 13.75 21.80 -18.14
CA ALA A 26 13.95 20.55 -18.86
C ALA A 26 15.32 19.94 -18.51
N GLY A 27 15.30 18.70 -18.02
CA GLY A 27 16.49 17.94 -17.61
C GLY A 27 16.67 17.79 -16.09
N GLU A 28 16.27 18.78 -15.27
CA GLU A 28 16.63 18.82 -13.83
C GLU A 28 16.26 17.52 -13.07
N ASN A 29 15.09 16.92 -13.32
CA ASN A 29 14.63 15.74 -12.56
C ASN A 29 15.13 14.37 -13.06
N ASP A 30 15.71 14.27 -14.27
CA ASP A 30 16.07 12.97 -14.88
C ASP A 30 17.56 12.62 -14.73
N ASP A 31 18.40 13.64 -14.52
CA ASP A 31 19.84 13.52 -14.26
C ASP A 31 20.24 13.84 -12.80
N GLU A 32 19.30 14.26 -11.94
CA GLU A 32 19.54 14.36 -10.49
C GLU A 32 19.67 12.96 -9.84
N PRO A 33 20.61 12.75 -8.91
CA PRO A 33 20.70 11.53 -8.11
C PRO A 33 19.51 11.37 -7.16
N LEU A 34 18.88 10.19 -7.17
CA LEU A 34 17.78 9.86 -6.27
C LEU A 34 18.32 9.29 -4.95
N ALA A 35 17.76 9.73 -3.82
CA ALA A 35 18.10 9.18 -2.50
C ALA A 35 17.34 7.86 -2.23
N PRO A 36 17.93 6.88 -1.52
CA PRO A 36 17.25 5.62 -1.19
C PRO A 36 16.12 5.80 -0.16
N CYS A 37 16.32 6.73 0.78
CA CYS A 37 15.45 6.96 1.93
C CYS A 37 14.95 8.41 1.98
N ALA A 38 13.91 8.69 2.77
CA ALA A 38 13.42 10.05 2.94
C ALA A 38 14.39 10.87 3.80
N GLU A 39 15.15 11.79 3.20
CA GLU A 39 15.83 12.82 3.99
C GLU A 39 14.78 13.68 4.71
N ARG A 40 14.87 13.74 6.04
CA ARG A 40 13.91 14.49 6.84
C ARG A 40 14.25 15.97 6.78
N ALA A 41 13.36 16.77 6.22
CA ALA A 41 13.45 18.22 6.24
C ALA A 41 13.60 18.74 7.68
N ALA A 42 14.71 19.42 7.98
CA ALA A 42 14.96 20.07 9.28
C ALA A 42 13.99 21.23 9.59
N SER A 43 13.08 21.55 8.66
CA SER A 43 12.15 22.68 8.73
C SER A 43 10.90 22.41 9.59
N GLY A 44 10.66 21.15 10.00
CA GLY A 44 9.46 20.73 10.73
C GLY A 44 8.21 20.53 9.85
N PHE A 45 8.29 20.84 8.55
CA PHE A 45 7.25 20.54 7.59
C PHE A 45 7.20 19.03 7.29
N THR A 46 6.01 18.44 7.29
CA THR A 46 5.78 17.02 6.98
C THR A 46 5.17 16.90 5.58
N SER A 47 5.85 16.24 4.65
CA SER A 47 5.27 15.95 3.34
C SER A 47 4.20 14.86 3.43
N ALA A 48 3.16 14.96 2.62
CA ALA A 48 2.15 13.89 2.48
C ALA A 48 2.78 12.56 2.02
N SER A 49 3.90 12.62 1.27
CA SER A 49 4.73 11.46 0.92
C SER A 49 5.29 10.73 2.15
N ALA A 50 5.76 11.46 3.17
CA ALA A 50 6.27 10.86 4.40
C ALA A 50 5.16 10.17 5.20
N LEU A 51 3.98 10.81 5.29
CA LEU A 51 2.79 10.19 5.91
C LEU A 51 2.33 8.93 5.14
N PHE A 52 2.33 8.98 3.81
CA PHE A 52 2.00 7.82 2.99
C PHE A 52 2.99 6.67 3.18
N VAL A 53 4.31 6.93 3.22
CA VAL A 53 5.31 5.88 3.45
C VAL A 53 5.23 5.33 4.88
N LYS A 54 4.87 6.16 5.88
CA LYS A 54 4.56 5.65 7.22
C LYS A 54 3.36 4.71 7.21
N ALA A 55 2.31 5.03 6.43
CA ALA A 55 1.15 4.15 6.25
C ALA A 55 1.54 2.82 5.60
N ARG A 56 2.33 2.84 4.50
CA ARG A 56 2.91 1.63 3.87
C ARG A 56 3.59 0.73 4.89
N LEU A 57 4.59 1.25 5.60
CA LEU A 57 5.47 0.43 6.44
C LEU A 57 4.72 -0.13 7.66
N PHE A 58 3.69 0.58 8.11
CA PHE A 58 2.72 0.04 9.06
C PHE A 58 1.86 -1.10 8.44
N ASP A 59 1.25 -0.86 7.28
CA ASP A 59 0.41 -1.84 6.57
C ASP A 59 1.18 -3.12 6.19
N GLU A 60 2.40 -3.01 5.66
CA GLU A 60 3.27 -4.15 5.32
C GLU A 60 3.58 -5.01 6.55
N GLY A 61 3.87 -4.38 7.69
CA GLY A 61 4.13 -5.08 8.93
C GLY A 61 2.90 -5.70 9.57
N LEU A 62 1.74 -5.06 9.40
CA LEU A 62 0.44 -5.58 9.78
C LEU A 62 0.08 -6.79 8.93
N TYR A 63 0.29 -6.73 7.61
CA TYR A 63 0.13 -7.88 6.72
C TYR A 63 1.07 -9.03 7.12
N ALA A 64 2.36 -8.77 7.34
CA ALA A 64 3.31 -9.79 7.79
C ALA A 64 2.87 -10.47 9.10
N ALA A 65 2.31 -9.73 10.06
CA ALA A 65 1.74 -10.28 11.29
C ALA A 65 0.50 -11.14 11.03
N VAL A 66 -0.43 -10.64 10.21
CA VAL A 66 -1.68 -11.32 9.86
C VAL A 66 -1.43 -12.62 9.10
N GLU A 67 -0.40 -12.68 8.23
CA GLU A 67 -0.07 -13.90 7.50
C GLU A 67 0.56 -14.99 8.39
N LEU A 68 1.40 -14.62 9.36
CA LEU A 68 1.92 -15.57 10.34
C LEU A 68 0.80 -16.09 11.26
N ALA A 69 -0.09 -15.21 11.72
CA ALA A 69 -1.26 -15.60 12.52
C ALA A 69 -2.25 -16.46 11.72
N ALA A 70 -2.50 -16.14 10.44
CA ALA A 70 -3.36 -16.93 9.57
C ALA A 70 -2.74 -18.29 9.20
N GLN A 71 -1.41 -18.42 9.19
CA GLN A 71 -0.73 -19.71 9.08
C GLN A 71 -0.89 -20.55 10.34
N GLN A 72 -0.44 -20.01 11.48
CA GLN A 72 -0.27 -20.75 12.74
C GLN A 72 -1.60 -20.99 13.47
N GLY A 73 -2.57 -20.11 13.25
CA GLY A 73 -3.75 -19.94 14.09
C GLY A 73 -3.50 -18.90 15.18
N ALA A 74 -4.53 -18.12 15.52
CA ALA A 74 -4.49 -17.13 16.59
C ALA A 74 -5.89 -16.85 17.11
N GLY A 75 -6.08 -16.95 18.43
CA GLY A 75 -7.39 -16.84 19.09
C GLY A 75 -8.42 -17.77 18.47
N THR A 76 -9.47 -17.23 17.86
CA THR A 76 -10.53 -18.00 17.19
C THR A 76 -10.15 -18.59 15.84
N PHE A 77 -9.02 -18.20 15.25
CA PHE A 77 -8.65 -18.60 13.90
C PHE A 77 -7.89 -19.94 13.87
N THR A 78 -8.44 -20.95 13.21
CA THR A 78 -7.93 -22.36 13.21
C THR A 78 -6.54 -22.54 12.60
N GLY A 79 -6.09 -21.62 11.74
CA GLY A 79 -4.78 -21.67 11.09
C GLY A 79 -4.74 -22.54 9.83
N LYS A 80 -4.20 -21.97 8.75
CA LYS A 80 -4.03 -22.63 7.44
C LYS A 80 -3.10 -23.84 7.52
N ALA A 81 -2.15 -23.89 8.45
CA ALA A 81 -1.33 -25.08 8.68
C ALA A 81 -2.19 -26.31 9.03
N ASN A 82 -3.16 -26.15 9.94
CA ASN A 82 -4.05 -27.24 10.36
C ASN A 82 -4.99 -27.67 9.21
N LEU A 83 -5.49 -26.71 8.43
CA LEU A 83 -6.26 -26.99 7.21
C LEU A 83 -5.46 -27.81 6.19
N LEU A 84 -4.22 -27.39 5.87
CA LEU A 84 -3.38 -28.09 4.91
C LEU A 84 -2.98 -29.48 5.42
N ALA A 85 -2.77 -29.64 6.73
CA ALA A 85 -2.51 -30.93 7.35
C ALA A 85 -3.69 -31.91 7.19
N ALA A 86 -4.93 -31.44 7.37
CA ALA A 86 -6.16 -32.23 7.17
C ALA A 86 -6.44 -32.63 5.70
N LEU A 87 -5.68 -32.07 4.75
CA LEU A 87 -5.80 -32.32 3.30
C LEU A 87 -4.55 -33.01 2.70
N ILE A 88 -3.59 -33.44 3.52
CA ILE A 88 -2.45 -34.24 3.06
C ILE A 88 -2.95 -35.58 2.51
N GLY A 89 -2.48 -35.97 1.33
CA GLY A 89 -2.84 -37.21 0.65
C GLY A 89 -3.89 -37.02 -0.47
N GLU A 90 -4.73 -35.99 -0.39
CA GLU A 90 -5.74 -35.69 -1.42
C GLU A 90 -5.13 -35.16 -2.74
N ALA A 91 -3.97 -34.50 -2.66
CA ALA A 91 -3.30 -33.92 -3.82
C ALA A 91 -1.78 -33.69 -3.59
N PRO A 92 -0.91 -33.97 -4.59
CA PRO A 92 0.51 -33.64 -4.49
C PRO A 92 0.76 -32.12 -4.39
N GLN A 93 -0.13 -31.29 -4.93
CA GLN A 93 -0.12 -29.83 -4.74
C GLN A 93 -0.24 -29.42 -3.26
N ILE A 94 -1.09 -30.09 -2.48
CA ILE A 94 -1.28 -29.79 -1.05
C ILE A 94 -0.05 -30.24 -0.26
N ALA A 95 0.48 -31.44 -0.51
CA ALA A 95 1.71 -31.90 0.13
C ALA A 95 2.92 -31.00 -0.19
N ALA A 96 3.04 -30.56 -1.45
CA ALA A 96 4.05 -29.59 -1.88
C ALA A 96 3.88 -28.23 -1.18
N ALA A 97 2.66 -27.69 -1.11
CA ALA A 97 2.35 -26.42 -0.46
C ALA A 97 2.56 -26.48 1.07
N ALA A 98 2.19 -27.58 1.72
CA ALA A 98 2.44 -27.82 3.14
C ALA A 98 3.96 -27.85 3.42
N SER A 99 4.74 -28.57 2.61
CA SER A 99 6.21 -28.58 2.70
C SER A 99 6.82 -27.19 2.49
N LEU A 100 6.34 -26.42 1.50
CA LEU A 100 6.82 -25.05 1.25
C LEU A 100 6.53 -24.11 2.44
N GLY A 101 5.39 -24.26 3.11
CA GLY A 101 5.05 -23.52 4.34
C GLY A 101 5.80 -23.97 5.59
N GLY A 102 6.63 -25.03 5.50
CA GLY A 102 7.44 -25.55 6.60
C GLY A 102 6.73 -26.56 7.51
N LEU A 103 5.62 -27.18 7.07
CA LEU A 103 5.00 -28.27 7.82
C LEU A 103 5.87 -29.54 7.70
N PRO A 104 6.00 -30.37 8.76
CA PRO A 104 6.78 -31.60 8.75
C PRO A 104 6.02 -32.73 8.04
N VAL A 105 5.90 -32.64 6.71
CA VAL A 105 5.15 -33.58 5.87
C VAL A 105 6.07 -34.48 5.05
N ALA A 106 5.65 -35.73 4.84
CA ALA A 106 6.29 -36.60 3.87
C ALA A 106 5.99 -36.08 2.44
N VAL A 107 7.04 -35.87 1.64
CA VAL A 107 6.93 -35.39 0.26
C VAL A 107 7.33 -36.51 -0.70
N ASP A 108 6.34 -37.11 -1.35
CA ASP A 108 6.51 -38.14 -2.38
C ASP A 108 7.16 -37.59 -3.67
N SER A 109 7.30 -38.44 -4.69
CA SER A 109 7.93 -38.09 -5.97
C SER A 109 7.16 -37.05 -6.80
N ASP A 110 5.83 -37.01 -6.70
CA ASP A 110 4.98 -36.12 -7.49
C ASP A 110 4.79 -34.78 -6.78
N ALA A 111 4.59 -34.77 -5.46
CA ALA A 111 4.64 -33.56 -4.64
C ALA A 111 6.00 -32.85 -4.75
N ARG A 112 7.10 -33.62 -4.81
CA ARG A 112 8.45 -33.08 -5.05
C ARG A 112 8.56 -32.45 -6.44
N ARG A 113 8.10 -33.14 -7.48
CA ARG A 113 8.08 -32.62 -8.87
C ARG A 113 7.27 -31.33 -8.99
N VAL A 114 6.10 -31.25 -8.34
CA VAL A 114 5.28 -30.03 -8.27
C VAL A 114 6.03 -28.88 -7.61
N ARG A 115 6.66 -29.13 -6.45
CA ARG A 115 7.43 -28.13 -5.70
C ARG A 115 8.61 -27.58 -6.52
N GLU A 116 9.37 -28.45 -7.18
CA GLU A 116 10.53 -28.06 -7.97
C GLU A 116 10.14 -27.35 -9.28
N ALA A 117 9.10 -27.82 -9.97
CA ALA A 117 8.53 -27.13 -11.15
C ALA A 117 7.82 -25.79 -10.81
N PHE A 118 7.49 -25.55 -9.53
CA PHE A 118 7.04 -24.25 -9.05
C PHE A 118 8.22 -23.31 -8.75
N LEU A 119 9.21 -23.76 -7.96
CA LEU A 119 10.35 -22.93 -7.56
C LEU A 119 11.24 -22.51 -8.74
N ALA A 120 11.25 -23.26 -9.84
CA ALA A 120 11.92 -22.88 -11.09
C ALA A 120 11.28 -21.70 -11.83
N ARG A 121 10.11 -21.20 -11.41
CA ARG A 121 9.39 -20.10 -12.08
C ARG A 121 9.85 -18.75 -11.56
N SER A 122 9.99 -17.75 -12.44
CA SER A 122 10.27 -16.36 -12.04
C SER A 122 9.22 -15.77 -11.07
N LEU A 123 7.97 -16.24 -11.15
CA LEU A 123 6.86 -15.85 -10.26
C LEU A 123 6.91 -16.48 -8.86
N ALA A 124 7.92 -17.32 -8.56
CA ALA A 124 8.17 -17.86 -7.23
C ALA A 124 9.05 -16.95 -6.36
N LYS A 125 9.72 -15.92 -6.92
CA LYS A 125 10.51 -14.95 -6.14
C LYS A 125 9.63 -14.19 -5.11
N PRO A 126 9.95 -14.23 -3.80
CA PRO A 126 9.30 -13.38 -2.80
C PRO A 126 9.54 -11.88 -3.03
N ILE A 127 8.54 -11.05 -2.73
CA ILE A 127 8.58 -9.58 -2.90
C ILE A 127 7.93 -8.86 -1.70
N GLY A 128 8.26 -7.57 -1.50
CA GLY A 128 7.79 -6.78 -0.36
C GLY A 128 8.16 -7.41 0.99
N PHE A 129 7.26 -7.30 1.98
CA PHE A 129 7.46 -7.84 3.33
C PHE A 129 7.75 -9.35 3.38
N TYR A 130 7.40 -10.12 2.34
CA TYR A 130 7.71 -11.54 2.28
C TYR A 130 9.22 -11.84 2.25
N THR A 131 10.06 -10.84 1.98
CA THR A 131 11.53 -10.95 2.04
C THR A 131 12.10 -10.92 3.46
N TRP A 132 11.39 -10.38 4.45
CA TRP A 132 11.92 -10.02 5.77
C TRP A 132 12.28 -11.20 6.68
N SER A 133 11.72 -12.40 6.45
CA SER A 133 12.12 -13.60 7.21
C SER A 133 11.84 -14.87 6.43
N ASP A 134 12.55 -15.96 6.74
CA ASP A 134 12.32 -17.27 6.10
C ASP A 134 10.91 -17.81 6.34
N ALA A 135 10.28 -17.45 7.46
CA ALA A 135 8.90 -17.81 7.74
C ALA A 135 7.96 -17.17 6.71
N LEU A 136 8.15 -15.88 6.40
CA LEU A 136 7.37 -15.19 5.38
C LEU A 136 7.75 -15.67 3.96
N ARG A 137 9.03 -15.88 3.65
CA ARG A 137 9.48 -16.45 2.35
C ARG A 137 8.81 -17.81 2.08
N ARG A 138 8.67 -18.66 3.11
CA ARG A 138 7.92 -19.94 3.05
C ARG A 138 6.43 -19.75 2.76
N LEU A 139 5.77 -18.79 3.42
CA LEU A 139 4.36 -18.48 3.14
C LEU A 139 4.15 -17.97 1.71
N PHE A 140 5.06 -17.12 1.20
CA PHE A 140 5.00 -16.67 -0.20
C PHE A 140 4.98 -17.86 -1.16
N HIS A 141 5.93 -18.79 -1.04
CA HIS A 141 5.99 -19.97 -1.90
C HIS A 141 4.76 -20.86 -1.75
N GLN A 142 4.27 -21.08 -0.52
CA GLN A 142 3.06 -21.87 -0.26
C GLN A 142 1.83 -21.27 -0.94
N ASP A 143 1.50 -20.02 -0.64
CA ASP A 143 0.26 -19.42 -1.13
C ASP A 143 0.31 -19.14 -2.63
N ARG A 144 1.50 -18.85 -3.16
CA ARG A 144 1.70 -18.65 -4.60
C ARG A 144 1.65 -19.95 -5.41
N LEU A 145 1.96 -21.11 -4.81
CA LEU A 145 1.66 -22.42 -5.40
C LEU A 145 0.16 -22.74 -5.32
N LEU A 146 -0.52 -22.44 -4.21
CA LEU A 146 -1.96 -22.68 -4.04
C LEU A 146 -2.85 -21.77 -4.93
N GLN A 147 -2.25 -20.78 -5.62
CA GLN A 147 -2.88 -19.95 -6.65
C GLN A 147 -2.82 -20.53 -8.08
N ASP A 148 -2.15 -21.67 -8.31
CA ASP A 148 -2.23 -22.40 -9.58
C ASP A 148 -3.63 -23.01 -9.79
N GLU A 149 -4.04 -23.17 -11.06
CA GLU A 149 -5.26 -23.91 -11.37
C GLU A 149 -5.07 -25.41 -11.13
N LEU A 150 -5.96 -26.02 -10.35
CA LEU A 150 -5.97 -27.46 -10.10
C LEU A 150 -6.58 -28.22 -11.28
N ALA A 151 -6.04 -29.40 -11.57
CA ALA A 151 -6.68 -30.33 -12.50
C ALA A 151 -8.06 -30.74 -11.98
N VAL A 152 -9.05 -30.89 -12.88
CA VAL A 152 -10.45 -31.15 -12.50
C VAL A 152 -10.66 -32.34 -11.54
N PRO A 153 -9.95 -33.48 -11.68
CA PRO A 153 -10.06 -34.58 -10.69
C PRO A 153 -9.56 -34.16 -9.30
N THR A 154 -8.44 -33.45 -9.23
CA THR A 154 -7.82 -32.95 -7.99
C THR A 154 -8.72 -31.93 -7.29
N ALA A 155 -9.29 -30.99 -8.04
CA ALA A 155 -10.23 -30.00 -7.49
C ALA A 155 -11.48 -30.68 -6.90
N ARG A 156 -12.05 -31.67 -7.61
CA ARG A 156 -13.19 -32.45 -7.14
C ARG A 156 -12.87 -33.29 -5.90
N ALA A 157 -11.70 -33.92 -5.83
CA ALA A 157 -11.28 -34.66 -4.64
C ALA A 157 -11.19 -33.75 -3.41
N LEU A 158 -10.51 -32.60 -3.53
CA LEU A 158 -10.39 -31.62 -2.45
C LEU A 158 -11.75 -31.02 -2.03
N ALA A 159 -12.62 -30.69 -2.99
CA ALA A 159 -13.98 -30.21 -2.68
C ALA A 159 -14.84 -31.28 -1.98
N ALA A 160 -14.72 -32.55 -2.38
CA ALA A 160 -15.39 -33.66 -1.71
C ALA A 160 -14.84 -33.91 -0.30
N ARG A 161 -13.51 -33.83 -0.11
CA ARG A 161 -12.87 -33.94 1.21
C ARG A 161 -13.33 -32.83 2.15
N LEU A 162 -13.33 -31.58 1.69
CA LEU A 162 -13.86 -30.44 2.44
C LEU A 162 -15.34 -30.66 2.80
N SER A 163 -16.15 -31.14 1.86
CA SER A 163 -17.58 -31.43 2.11
C SER A 163 -17.81 -32.55 3.14
N ALA A 164 -16.85 -33.47 3.29
CA ALA A 164 -16.88 -34.55 4.28
C ALA A 164 -16.24 -34.18 5.64
N ASP A 165 -15.56 -33.03 5.73
CA ASP A 165 -14.80 -32.57 6.89
C ASP A 165 -15.23 -31.14 7.27
N PRO A 166 -16.32 -30.97 8.05
CA PRO A 166 -16.87 -29.66 8.38
C PRO A 166 -15.86 -28.71 9.07
N PRO A 167 -14.97 -29.17 9.98
CA PRO A 167 -13.88 -28.34 10.49
C PRO A 167 -12.94 -27.83 9.40
N ALA A 168 -12.52 -28.67 8.44
CA ALA A 168 -11.68 -28.24 7.33
C ALA A 168 -12.42 -27.26 6.39
N ALA A 169 -13.69 -27.52 6.07
CA ALA A 169 -14.51 -26.59 5.29
C ALA A 169 -14.66 -25.21 5.98
N ALA A 170 -14.88 -25.20 7.30
CA ALA A 170 -14.98 -23.96 8.08
C ALA A 170 -13.65 -23.18 8.08
N ALA A 171 -12.51 -23.87 8.30
CA ALA A 171 -11.18 -23.25 8.26
C ALA A 171 -10.84 -22.70 6.86
N TYR A 172 -11.21 -23.43 5.80
CA TYR A 172 -11.03 -22.99 4.41
C TYR A 172 -11.86 -21.74 4.10
N ALA A 173 -13.15 -21.74 4.43
CA ALA A 173 -14.03 -20.60 4.24
C ALA A 173 -13.55 -19.36 5.04
N ALA A 174 -13.16 -19.55 6.31
CA ALA A 174 -12.64 -18.48 7.15
C ALA A 174 -11.35 -17.86 6.61
N TYR A 175 -10.43 -18.67 6.05
CA TYR A 175 -9.22 -18.16 5.40
C TYR A 175 -9.52 -17.39 4.12
N LEU A 176 -10.38 -17.91 3.25
CA LEU A 176 -10.79 -17.20 2.03
C LEU A 176 -11.52 -15.89 2.33
N ASP A 177 -12.35 -15.84 3.37
CA ASP A 177 -13.09 -14.64 3.76
C ASP A 177 -12.18 -13.61 4.46
N LEU A 178 -11.17 -14.05 5.22
CA LEU A 178 -10.10 -13.18 5.74
C LEU A 178 -9.31 -12.55 4.58
N VAL A 179 -8.80 -13.38 3.65
CA VAL A 179 -8.08 -12.92 2.46
C VAL A 179 -8.95 -11.95 1.66
N ALA A 180 -10.25 -12.21 1.53
CA ALA A 180 -11.17 -11.33 0.82
C ALA A 180 -11.40 -9.96 1.52
N ARG A 181 -11.42 -9.93 2.85
CA ARG A 181 -11.56 -8.70 3.66
C ARG A 181 -10.28 -7.86 3.71
N LEU A 182 -9.14 -8.43 3.37
CA LEU A 182 -7.86 -7.73 3.29
C LEU A 182 -7.55 -7.28 1.85
N THR A 183 -7.54 -8.25 0.93
CA THR A 183 -7.02 -8.08 -0.44
C THR A 183 -8.11 -7.95 -1.51
N ASN A 184 -9.34 -7.72 -1.06
CA ASN A 184 -10.60 -7.61 -1.82
C ASN A 184 -11.24 -8.93 -2.20
N LYS A 185 -12.48 -8.86 -2.71
CA LYS A 185 -13.24 -9.97 -3.30
C LYS A 185 -12.31 -10.92 -4.07
N LEU A 186 -12.65 -12.20 -4.15
CA LEU A 186 -11.91 -13.17 -4.96
C LEU A 186 -12.32 -13.06 -6.44
N ASP A 187 -11.42 -13.42 -7.37
CA ASP A 187 -11.69 -13.32 -8.80
C ASP A 187 -12.78 -14.32 -9.24
N ALA A 188 -13.92 -13.81 -9.71
CA ALA A 188 -15.10 -14.62 -10.01
C ALA A 188 -14.92 -15.54 -11.24
N ASP A 189 -13.96 -15.22 -12.11
CA ASP A 189 -13.57 -16.05 -13.25
C ASP A 189 -12.61 -17.19 -12.86
N LYS A 190 -12.28 -17.29 -11.56
CA LYS A 190 -11.40 -18.31 -10.97
C LYS A 190 -12.06 -18.89 -9.72
N PRO A 191 -13.15 -19.67 -9.89
CA PRO A 191 -13.94 -20.15 -8.76
C PRO A 191 -13.12 -21.00 -7.78
N ASP A 192 -13.32 -20.75 -6.49
CA ASP A 192 -12.73 -21.52 -5.40
C ASP A 192 -13.51 -22.81 -5.11
N LEU A 193 -12.97 -23.70 -4.27
CA LEU A 193 -13.53 -25.04 -4.06
C LEU A 193 -14.88 -25.07 -3.31
N ARG A 194 -15.43 -23.91 -2.92
CA ARG A 194 -16.84 -23.79 -2.47
C ARG A 194 -17.83 -23.78 -3.63
N ALA A 195 -17.38 -23.57 -4.88
CA ALA A 195 -18.21 -23.58 -6.08
C ALA A 195 -18.22 -24.96 -6.78
N PRO A 196 -19.33 -25.39 -7.41
CA PRO A 196 -19.44 -26.70 -8.08
C PRO A 196 -18.45 -26.94 -9.23
N ASP A 197 -17.97 -25.86 -9.85
CA ASP A 197 -16.98 -25.83 -10.93
C ASP A 197 -15.61 -25.30 -10.47
N GLY A 198 -15.42 -25.15 -9.15
CA GLY A 198 -14.20 -24.64 -8.52
C GLY A 198 -12.92 -25.36 -8.94
N ARG A 199 -11.85 -24.59 -9.15
CA ARG A 199 -10.52 -25.10 -9.55
C ARG A 199 -9.34 -24.45 -8.83
N TYR A 200 -9.56 -23.41 -8.05
CA TYR A 200 -8.48 -22.67 -7.40
C TYR A 200 -8.53 -22.94 -5.90
N PHE A 201 -7.43 -23.41 -5.28
CA PHE A 201 -7.41 -23.58 -3.83
C PHE A 201 -7.43 -22.22 -3.15
N LEU A 202 -6.50 -21.35 -3.52
CA LEU A 202 -6.57 -19.91 -3.23
C LEU A 202 -6.78 -19.16 -4.56
N PRO A 203 -8.00 -18.69 -4.89
CA PRO A 203 -8.16 -17.79 -6.02
C PRO A 203 -7.41 -16.47 -5.77
N PRO A 204 -6.93 -15.78 -6.81
CA PRO A 204 -6.32 -14.47 -6.65
C PRO A 204 -7.39 -13.42 -6.29
N SER A 205 -7.01 -12.48 -5.44
CA SER A 205 -7.89 -11.41 -4.97
C SER A 205 -7.86 -10.19 -5.87
N ARG A 206 -8.87 -9.34 -5.72
CA ARG A 206 -9.33 -8.53 -6.83
C ARG A 206 -8.93 -7.01 -6.63
N ALA A 207 -7.68 -6.60 -6.99
CA ALA A 207 -7.15 -5.19 -7.04
C ALA A 207 -7.25 -4.37 -8.39
N HIS A 208 -7.28 -3.02 -8.30
CA HIS A 208 -7.98 -2.04 -9.18
C HIS A 208 -7.56 -1.90 -10.66
N GLY A 209 -6.29 -2.13 -10.99
CA GLY A 209 -5.75 -1.79 -12.32
C GLY A 209 -6.16 -2.76 -13.43
N THR A 210 -6.25 -4.05 -13.16
CA THR A 210 -6.42 -5.08 -14.20
C THR A 210 -7.81 -5.14 -14.89
N ASP A 211 -8.90 -4.47 -14.44
CA ASP A 211 -10.25 -4.40 -15.09
C ASP A 211 -10.21 -3.18 -15.98
N LEU A 212 -9.41 -2.18 -15.61
CA LEU A 212 -9.08 -1.16 -16.56
C LEU A 212 -8.38 -1.83 -17.74
N VAL A 213 -7.33 -2.65 -17.51
CA VAL A 213 -6.72 -3.49 -18.56
C VAL A 213 -7.74 -4.42 -19.25
N ARG A 214 -8.54 -5.20 -18.49
CA ARG A 214 -9.46 -6.21 -19.05
C ARG A 214 -10.69 -5.61 -19.74
N ARG A 215 -11.23 -4.48 -19.29
CA ARG A 215 -12.30 -3.73 -20.00
C ARG A 215 -11.76 -2.96 -21.20
N LEU A 216 -10.51 -2.48 -21.16
CA LEU A 216 -9.86 -1.80 -22.30
C LEU A 216 -9.53 -2.77 -23.44
N PHE A 217 -8.91 -3.91 -23.11
CA PHE A 217 -8.24 -4.75 -24.10
C PHE A 217 -8.84 -6.17 -24.22
N ALA A 218 -9.56 -6.65 -23.20
CA ALA A 218 -10.12 -8.00 -23.11
C ALA A 218 -9.09 -9.13 -23.32
N HIS A 219 -8.91 -9.57 -24.57
CA HIS A 219 -7.95 -10.61 -24.97
C HIS A 219 -6.81 -10.06 -25.87
N ARG A 220 -6.81 -8.76 -26.16
CA ARG A 220 -5.77 -8.07 -26.94
C ARG A 220 -4.62 -7.65 -26.02
N PRO A 221 -3.38 -7.54 -26.52
CA PRO A 221 -2.31 -6.88 -25.78
C PRO A 221 -2.62 -5.39 -25.58
N PRO A 222 -2.14 -4.75 -24.50
CA PRO A 222 -2.04 -3.30 -24.45
C PRO A 222 -1.13 -2.77 -25.58
N PRO A 223 -1.38 -1.56 -26.11
CA PRO A 223 -0.49 -0.95 -27.11
C PRO A 223 0.87 -0.59 -26.52
N ASP A 224 1.88 -0.42 -27.37
CA ASP A 224 3.18 0.10 -26.94
C ASP A 224 3.02 1.53 -26.40
N GLY A 225 3.84 1.88 -25.41
CA GLY A 225 3.70 3.15 -24.67
C GLY A 225 2.53 3.20 -23.67
N PHE A 226 1.68 2.19 -23.57
CA PHE A 226 0.60 2.17 -22.58
C PHE A 226 1.15 2.30 -21.14
N SER A 227 0.57 3.23 -20.38
CA SER A 227 0.72 3.37 -18.94
C SER A 227 -0.61 3.06 -18.27
N LEU A 228 -0.63 2.09 -17.35
CA LEU A 228 -1.82 1.78 -16.59
C LEU A 228 -2.12 2.87 -15.56
N VAL A 229 -1.08 3.44 -14.93
CA VAL A 229 -1.30 4.44 -13.88
C VAL A 229 -1.83 5.76 -14.44
N ASP A 230 -1.36 6.19 -15.62
CA ASP A 230 -1.87 7.40 -16.27
C ASP A 230 -3.32 7.21 -16.77
N GLU A 231 -3.66 6.04 -17.31
CA GLU A 231 -5.03 5.70 -17.72
C GLU A 231 -5.98 5.53 -16.51
N MET A 232 -5.48 5.09 -15.35
CA MET A 232 -6.22 5.17 -14.08
C MET A 232 -6.49 6.63 -13.71
N VAL A 233 -5.45 7.47 -13.62
CA VAL A 233 -5.55 8.90 -13.26
C VAL A 233 -6.56 9.62 -14.17
N ARG A 234 -6.43 9.43 -15.49
CA ARG A 234 -7.31 10.04 -16.50
C ARG A 234 -8.78 9.67 -16.27
N ARG A 235 -9.07 8.41 -15.92
CA ARG A 235 -10.46 7.96 -15.67
C ARG A 235 -11.02 8.37 -14.33
N ILE A 236 -10.20 8.44 -13.28
CA ILE A 236 -10.63 8.91 -11.96
C ILE A 236 -11.05 10.38 -12.06
N ARG A 237 -10.22 11.22 -12.69
CA ARG A 237 -10.56 12.63 -12.98
C ARG A 237 -11.83 12.77 -13.84
N ALA A 238 -11.99 11.92 -14.85
CA ALA A 238 -13.18 11.91 -15.71
C ALA A 238 -14.44 11.26 -15.08
N GLY A 239 -14.38 10.75 -13.85
CA GLY A 239 -15.49 10.02 -13.22
C GLY A 239 -15.79 8.64 -13.84
N LEU A 240 -14.97 8.17 -14.78
CA LEU A 240 -15.10 6.90 -15.49
C LEU A 240 -14.48 5.70 -14.73
N LEU A 241 -13.77 5.99 -13.64
CA LEU A 241 -13.32 5.01 -12.65
C LEU A 241 -13.56 5.62 -11.26
N ALA A 242 -14.70 5.31 -10.67
CA ALA A 242 -14.94 5.64 -9.26
C ALA A 242 -13.98 4.84 -8.39
N LEU A 243 -13.22 5.54 -7.54
CA LEU A 243 -12.62 4.91 -6.35
C LEU A 243 -13.67 4.86 -5.22
N HIS A 244 -14.64 5.79 -5.20
CA HIS A 244 -15.63 5.92 -4.11
C HIS A 244 -16.50 4.67 -3.85
N PRO A 245 -16.81 4.33 -2.57
CA PRO A 245 -17.16 2.96 -2.27
C PRO A 245 -18.25 2.76 -1.12
N SER A 246 -18.71 1.55 -0.70
CA SER A 246 -20.02 1.36 0.02
C SER A 246 -20.30 0.13 0.95
N GLY A 247 -19.82 -1.12 0.76
CA GLY A 247 -19.88 -2.19 1.80
C GLY A 247 -19.30 -3.60 1.54
N ARG A 248 -18.54 -3.84 0.44
CA ARG A 248 -17.96 -5.18 0.07
C ARG A 248 -16.44 -5.18 -0.18
N SER A 249 -15.75 -4.04 -0.01
CA SER A 249 -14.29 -3.96 -0.17
C SER A 249 -13.52 -4.84 0.79
N GLY A 250 -12.35 -5.31 0.33
CA GLY A 250 -11.23 -5.58 1.22
C GLY A 250 -10.35 -4.35 1.41
N TRP A 251 -9.50 -4.36 2.45
CA TRP A 251 -8.65 -3.24 2.88
C TRP A 251 -7.94 -2.45 1.76
N TYR A 252 -7.41 -3.12 0.73
CA TYR A 252 -6.71 -2.48 -0.40
C TYR A 252 -7.53 -1.37 -1.12
N GLU A 253 -8.85 -1.47 -1.11
CA GLU A 253 -9.73 -0.48 -1.77
C GLU A 253 -10.00 0.74 -0.90
N TRP A 254 -10.00 0.55 0.42
CA TRP A 254 -9.98 1.63 1.40
C TRP A 254 -8.64 2.38 1.19
N GLN A 255 -7.50 1.67 1.22
CA GLN A 255 -6.17 2.21 0.90
C GLN A 255 -6.13 2.97 -0.43
N THR A 256 -6.79 2.48 -1.49
CA THR A 256 -6.78 3.16 -2.79
C THR A 256 -7.68 4.40 -2.81
N TRP A 257 -8.87 4.39 -2.19
CA TRP A 257 -9.72 5.59 -2.13
C TRP A 257 -9.12 6.70 -1.26
N ALA A 258 -8.28 6.37 -0.26
CA ALA A 258 -7.50 7.35 0.51
C ALA A 258 -6.63 8.28 -0.37
N LEU A 259 -6.30 7.86 -1.60
CA LEU A 259 -5.47 8.61 -2.55
C LEU A 259 -6.29 9.47 -3.54
N GLU A 260 -7.63 9.34 -3.61
CA GLU A 260 -8.49 10.14 -4.51
C GLU A 260 -8.36 11.67 -4.32
N PRO A 261 -8.19 12.21 -3.09
CA PRO A 261 -7.92 13.64 -2.86
C PRO A 261 -6.73 14.19 -3.65
N LEU A 262 -5.74 13.35 -3.99
CA LEU A 262 -4.57 13.77 -4.77
C LEU A 262 -4.93 14.05 -6.25
N LEU A 263 -5.93 13.35 -6.79
CA LEU A 263 -6.33 13.50 -8.18
C LEU A 263 -7.45 14.51 -8.39
N ALA A 264 -8.22 14.81 -7.33
CA ALA A 264 -9.32 15.77 -7.34
C ALA A 264 -9.33 16.66 -6.08
N PRO A 265 -8.25 17.40 -5.78
CA PRO A 265 -8.13 18.19 -4.55
C PRO A 265 -9.20 19.29 -4.44
N ASP A 266 -9.73 19.78 -5.56
CA ASP A 266 -10.81 20.78 -5.60
C ASP A 266 -12.17 20.24 -5.11
N LYS A 267 -12.28 18.93 -4.86
CA LYS A 267 -13.49 18.28 -4.29
C LYS A 267 -13.43 18.10 -2.77
N THR A 268 -12.31 18.43 -2.12
CA THR A 268 -12.14 18.22 -0.69
C THR A 268 -12.58 19.46 0.11
N PRO A 269 -12.93 19.35 1.40
CA PRO A 269 -13.26 20.51 2.24
C PRO A 269 -12.16 21.59 2.29
N GLU A 270 -10.90 21.18 2.17
CA GLU A 270 -9.71 22.03 2.20
C GLU A 270 -9.59 22.93 0.95
N ALA A 271 -10.31 22.62 -0.14
CA ALA A 271 -10.35 23.44 -1.37
C ALA A 271 -10.91 24.86 -1.15
N ALA A 272 -11.65 25.09 -0.06
CA ALA A 272 -12.07 26.43 0.38
C ALA A 272 -10.91 27.28 0.93
N ARG A 273 -9.81 26.64 1.37
CA ARG A 273 -8.63 27.26 2.00
C ARG A 273 -7.37 27.21 1.15
N LEU A 274 -7.36 26.41 0.08
CA LEU A 274 -6.19 26.18 -0.74
C LEU A 274 -6.38 26.70 -2.17
N ARG A 275 -5.32 27.31 -2.69
CA ARG A 275 -5.13 27.63 -4.11
C ARG A 275 -3.78 27.05 -4.53
N MET A 276 -3.71 26.53 -5.75
CA MET A 276 -2.60 25.69 -6.20
C MET A 276 -2.28 25.98 -7.66
N ASN A 277 -1.01 26.19 -7.97
CA ASN A 277 -0.54 26.29 -9.35
C ASN A 277 -0.53 24.90 -10.05
N ASP A 278 -0.41 24.88 -11.37
CA ASP A 278 -0.39 23.62 -12.14
C ASP A 278 0.80 22.71 -11.80
N GLY A 279 1.92 23.29 -11.33
CA GLY A 279 3.08 22.53 -10.87
C GLY A 279 2.76 21.69 -9.63
N TYR A 280 2.03 22.26 -8.67
CA TYR A 280 1.58 21.57 -7.46
C TYR A 280 0.46 20.56 -7.75
N ARG A 281 -0.47 20.90 -8.65
CA ARG A 281 -1.52 19.98 -9.12
C ARG A 281 -0.95 18.75 -9.84
N ARG A 282 0.12 18.91 -10.62
CA ARG A 282 0.89 17.78 -11.19
C ARG A 282 1.66 17.01 -10.12
N GLN A 283 2.20 17.67 -9.10
CA GLN A 283 2.94 16.98 -8.03
C GLN A 283 2.06 16.02 -7.21
N PHE A 284 0.78 16.33 -6.98
CA PHE A 284 -0.15 15.39 -6.36
C PHE A 284 -0.40 14.15 -7.23
N GLU A 285 -0.46 14.28 -8.55
CA GLU A 285 -0.53 13.14 -9.47
C GLU A 285 0.75 12.30 -9.44
N GLU A 286 1.92 12.93 -9.49
CA GLU A 286 3.21 12.26 -9.35
C GLU A 286 3.46 11.69 -7.94
N MET A 287 2.61 12.00 -6.96
CA MET A 287 2.56 11.35 -5.65
C MET A 287 1.52 10.22 -5.60
N PHE A 288 0.37 10.36 -6.27
CA PHE A 288 -0.63 9.30 -6.43
C PHE A 288 -0.06 8.05 -7.12
N LYS A 289 0.78 8.26 -8.14
CA LYS A 289 1.41 7.18 -8.93
C LYS A 289 2.25 6.24 -8.04
N PRO A 290 3.31 6.69 -7.34
CA PRO A 290 4.07 5.85 -6.41
C PRO A 290 3.23 5.37 -5.25
N ALA A 291 2.28 6.17 -4.73
CA ALA A 291 1.41 5.72 -3.64
C ALA A 291 0.57 4.49 -4.03
N THR A 292 -0.01 4.49 -5.23
CA THR A 292 -0.76 3.35 -5.78
C THR A 292 0.16 2.13 -6.00
N ALA A 293 1.39 2.34 -6.48
CA ALA A 293 2.35 1.26 -6.68
C ALA A 293 2.82 0.61 -5.37
N VAL A 294 3.09 1.43 -4.36
CA VAL A 294 3.55 0.99 -3.05
C VAL A 294 2.43 0.29 -2.26
N ALA A 295 1.19 0.80 -2.31
CA ALA A 295 0.04 0.10 -1.74
C ALA A 295 -0.17 -1.28 -2.39
N ARG A 296 0.15 -1.41 -3.70
CA ARG A 296 0.15 -2.69 -4.41
C ARG A 296 1.31 -3.61 -4.00
N GLU A 297 2.47 -3.09 -3.62
CA GLU A 297 3.58 -3.91 -3.12
C GLU A 297 3.25 -4.58 -1.78
N ALA A 298 2.63 -3.83 -0.86
CA ALA A 298 2.10 -4.35 0.40
C ALA A 298 1.00 -5.41 0.21
N ASN A 299 0.47 -5.54 -1.01
CA ASN A 299 -0.58 -6.46 -1.40
C ASN A 299 -0.16 -7.27 -2.64
N PRO A 300 0.81 -8.22 -2.55
CA PRO A 300 1.31 -8.94 -3.72
C PRO A 300 0.39 -10.09 -4.19
N ARG A 301 -0.59 -10.49 -3.35
CA ARG A 301 -1.58 -11.52 -3.65
C ARG A 301 -2.64 -11.10 -4.68
N PRO A 302 -3.21 -9.88 -4.63
CA PRO A 302 -4.24 -9.47 -5.59
C PRO A 302 -3.70 -9.13 -6.98
N LEU A 303 -3.67 -10.17 -7.83
CA LEU A 303 -3.84 -10.00 -9.26
C LEU A 303 -5.35 -10.04 -9.61
N ALA A 304 -5.95 -8.82 -9.66
CA ALA A 304 -7.05 -8.43 -10.57
C ALA A 304 -8.55 -8.32 -10.11
N LEU A 305 -8.94 -7.22 -9.40
CA LEU A 305 -10.15 -6.28 -9.50
C LEU A 305 -11.36 -5.90 -8.56
N VAL A 306 -11.70 -4.60 -8.49
CA VAL A 306 -12.12 -3.87 -7.26
C VAL A 306 -13.61 -3.48 -7.03
N THR A 307 -14.07 -3.43 -5.75
CA THR A 307 -14.98 -2.46 -5.03
C THR A 307 -15.65 -3.07 -3.74
N PRO A 308 -16.25 -2.33 -2.74
CA PRO A 308 -16.10 -0.90 -2.23
C PRO A 308 -16.33 -0.58 -0.64
N THR A 309 -15.51 0.20 0.19
CA THR A 309 -15.73 1.49 1.05
C THR A 309 -14.41 2.16 1.66
N MET A 310 -14.45 3.25 2.49
CA MET A 310 -13.40 3.83 3.44
C MET A 310 -13.96 4.07 4.89
N PRO A 311 -13.11 4.26 5.94
CA PRO A 311 -12.84 5.59 6.54
C PRO A 311 -11.32 5.81 6.79
N ALA A 312 -10.90 6.38 7.91
CA ALA A 312 -9.49 6.67 8.25
C ALA A 312 -8.50 5.49 8.03
N LEU A 313 -7.22 5.82 7.78
CA LEU A 313 -6.08 4.91 7.60
C LEU A 313 -5.72 4.12 8.88
N SER A 314 -6.58 3.16 9.19
CA SER A 314 -6.39 2.11 10.19
C SER A 314 -7.25 0.94 9.73
N VAL A 315 -6.66 -0.27 9.61
CA VAL A 315 -7.47 -1.48 9.37
C VAL A 315 -8.53 -1.51 10.45
N ARG A 316 -9.80 -1.43 10.06
CA ARG A 316 -10.93 -1.45 11.00
C ARG A 316 -10.69 -2.61 11.97
N PRO A 317 -10.49 -2.38 13.29
CA PRO A 317 -10.15 -3.45 14.22
C PRO A 317 -11.13 -4.62 14.13
N SER A 318 -12.41 -4.29 13.91
CA SER A 318 -13.51 -5.23 13.62
C SER A 318 -13.24 -6.29 12.52
N VAL A 319 -12.35 -6.05 11.54
CA VAL A 319 -12.00 -7.07 10.53
C VAL A 319 -11.15 -8.15 11.20
N LEU A 320 -10.02 -7.77 11.78
CA LEU A 320 -9.09 -8.68 12.43
C LEU A 320 -9.72 -9.32 13.67
N GLU A 321 -10.46 -8.52 14.45
CA GLU A 321 -11.24 -8.95 15.61
C GLU A 321 -12.33 -9.96 15.22
N SER A 322 -12.97 -9.82 14.04
CA SER A 322 -13.94 -10.81 13.53
C SER A 322 -13.32 -12.13 13.07
N SER A 323 -12.00 -12.18 12.87
CA SER A 323 -11.28 -13.38 12.41
C SER A 323 -10.49 -14.06 13.53
N PHE A 324 -9.73 -13.28 14.31
CA PHE A 324 -8.82 -13.76 15.36
C PHE A 324 -9.37 -13.56 16.79
N GLY A 325 -10.44 -12.77 16.96
CA GLY A 325 -10.96 -12.38 18.27
C GLY A 325 -10.09 -11.34 18.98
N CYS A 326 -10.62 -10.77 20.06
CA CYS A 326 -9.92 -9.78 20.87
C CYS A 326 -8.64 -10.35 21.53
N GLU A 327 -8.62 -11.66 21.80
CA GLU A 327 -7.46 -12.36 22.36
C GLU A 327 -6.35 -12.56 21.31
N GLY A 328 -6.70 -12.99 20.10
CA GLY A 328 -5.75 -13.10 18.98
C GLY A 328 -5.09 -11.75 18.66
N LEU A 329 -5.87 -10.66 18.63
CA LEU A 329 -5.31 -9.30 18.45
C LEU A 329 -4.35 -8.86 19.57
N ARG A 330 -4.48 -9.38 20.79
CA ARG A 330 -3.58 -9.09 21.92
C ARG A 330 -2.31 -9.96 21.91
N SER A 331 -2.37 -11.17 21.38
CA SER A 331 -1.18 -12.02 21.20
C SER A 331 -0.36 -11.63 19.97
N MET A 332 -1.01 -11.10 18.92
CA MET A 332 -0.33 -10.57 17.73
C MET A 332 0.58 -9.37 18.03
N ARG A 333 1.68 -9.27 17.28
CA ARG A 333 2.62 -8.15 17.21
C ARG A 333 2.82 -7.79 15.75
N ARG A 334 3.05 -6.51 15.43
CA ARG A 334 3.40 -6.12 14.07
C ARG A 334 4.79 -6.68 13.75
N ILE A 335 5.02 -7.15 12.54
CA ILE A 335 6.34 -7.61 12.11
C ILE A 335 7.00 -6.49 11.30
N THR A 336 8.31 -6.36 11.38
CA THR A 336 9.11 -5.41 10.60
C THR A 336 10.31 -6.14 9.99
N ALA A 337 11.07 -5.47 9.13
CA ALA A 337 12.35 -5.98 8.65
C ALA A 337 13.36 -6.27 9.79
N SER A 338 13.18 -5.64 10.96
CA SER A 338 14.02 -5.82 12.15
C SER A 338 13.48 -6.84 13.16
N GLY A 339 12.33 -7.47 12.89
CA GLY A 339 11.64 -8.38 13.82
C GLY A 339 10.28 -7.87 14.29
N ALA A 340 9.73 -8.49 15.34
CA ALA A 340 8.42 -8.14 15.89
C ALA A 340 8.46 -6.84 16.73
N SER A 341 7.35 -6.11 16.78
CA SER A 341 7.13 -4.98 17.69
C SER A 341 7.00 -5.44 19.15
N ASP A 342 7.35 -4.57 20.10
CA ASP A 342 7.08 -4.81 21.53
C ASP A 342 5.57 -4.68 21.85
N ALA A 343 4.96 -3.61 21.32
CA ALA A 343 3.55 -3.26 21.53
C ALA A 343 2.59 -4.21 20.79
N THR A 344 1.40 -4.46 21.37
CA THR A 344 0.40 -5.33 20.72
C THR A 344 -0.07 -4.72 19.40
N LEU A 345 -0.48 -5.57 18.47
CA LEU A 345 -0.99 -5.11 17.18
C LEU A 345 -2.22 -4.20 17.33
N GLY A 346 -3.06 -4.44 18.34
CA GLY A 346 -4.18 -3.58 18.69
C GLY A 346 -3.75 -2.18 19.19
N ASP A 347 -2.71 -2.11 20.03
CA ASP A 347 -2.18 -0.83 20.52
C ASP A 347 -1.56 -0.01 19.38
N GLU A 348 -0.81 -0.65 18.49
CA GLU A 348 -0.21 0.05 17.34
C GLU A 348 -1.26 0.50 16.31
N LEU A 349 -2.31 -0.30 16.06
CA LEU A 349 -3.45 0.12 15.23
C LEU A 349 -4.12 1.40 15.77
N MET A 350 -4.28 1.50 17.09
CA MET A 350 -4.82 2.69 17.74
C MET A 350 -3.84 3.88 17.69
N GLN A 351 -2.54 3.64 17.86
CA GLN A 351 -1.51 4.67 17.72
C GLN A 351 -1.44 5.22 16.29
N ALA A 352 -1.47 4.36 15.26
CA ALA A 352 -1.50 4.76 13.86
C ALA A 352 -2.79 5.54 13.52
N ALA A 353 -3.96 5.04 13.96
CA ALA A 353 -5.23 5.75 13.80
C ALA A 353 -5.23 7.13 14.47
N SER A 354 -4.56 7.28 15.62
CA SER A 354 -4.39 8.56 16.31
C SER A 354 -3.41 9.48 15.57
N LEU A 355 -2.29 8.95 15.07
CA LEU A 355 -1.30 9.69 14.29
C LEU A 355 -1.90 10.30 13.02
N PHE A 356 -2.63 9.52 12.21
CA PHE A 356 -3.22 10.04 10.97
C PHE A 356 -4.39 11.00 11.21
N ARG A 357 -5.18 10.82 12.29
CA ARG A 357 -6.18 11.81 12.71
C ARG A 357 -5.52 13.11 13.18
N GLY A 358 -4.43 13.02 13.94
CA GLY A 358 -3.63 14.17 14.36
C GLY A 358 -3.04 14.93 13.16
N ALA A 359 -2.53 14.22 12.17
CA ALA A 359 -2.00 14.81 10.94
C ALA A 359 -3.08 15.60 10.17
N ALA A 360 -4.24 14.99 9.93
CA ALA A 360 -5.37 15.64 9.24
C ALA A 360 -5.90 16.84 10.04
N ALA A 361 -6.03 16.71 11.36
CA ALA A 361 -6.56 17.75 12.23
C ALA A 361 -5.61 18.95 12.35
N VAL A 362 -4.29 18.71 12.41
CA VAL A 362 -3.28 19.78 12.44
C VAL A 362 -3.20 20.49 11.09
N ALA A 363 -3.23 19.76 9.97
CA ALA A 363 -3.30 20.36 8.64
C ALA A 363 -4.56 21.23 8.47
N ALA A 364 -5.72 20.78 8.98
CA ALA A 364 -6.96 21.56 8.98
C ALA A 364 -6.86 22.84 9.83
N GLU A 365 -6.23 22.79 11.01
CA GLU A 365 -5.99 23.97 11.85
C GLU A 365 -5.04 24.96 11.16
N GLU A 366 -3.94 24.48 10.57
CA GLU A 366 -2.92 25.29 9.91
C GLU A 366 -3.44 26.04 8.67
N ILE A 367 -4.48 25.52 8.00
CA ILE A 367 -5.13 26.18 6.86
C ILE A 367 -6.39 27.01 7.26
N GLY A 368 -6.69 27.16 8.55
CA GLY A 368 -7.81 27.99 9.03
C GLY A 368 -9.18 27.32 8.98
N MET A 369 -9.25 26.00 9.13
CA MET A 369 -10.50 25.27 9.39
C MET A 369 -10.74 25.09 10.90
N ALA A 370 -11.60 24.14 11.29
CA ALA A 370 -11.87 23.86 12.70
C ALA A 370 -10.60 23.40 13.44
N ARG A 371 -10.47 23.80 14.71
CA ARG A 371 -9.34 23.41 15.56
C ARG A 371 -9.24 21.90 15.74
N ALA A 372 -8.01 21.41 15.84
CA ALA A 372 -7.70 20.02 16.07
C ALA A 372 -8.12 19.53 17.47
N GLU A 373 -8.33 18.22 17.62
CA GLU A 373 -8.40 17.62 18.95
C GLU A 373 -7.00 17.60 19.58
N GLU A 374 -6.81 18.32 20.68
CA GLU A 374 -5.50 18.55 21.29
C GLU A 374 -4.78 17.26 21.75
N SER A 375 -5.47 16.12 21.88
CA SER A 375 -4.84 14.81 22.13
C SER A 375 -4.04 14.32 20.90
N THR A 376 -4.74 14.12 19.78
CA THR A 376 -4.19 13.61 18.51
C THR A 376 -3.24 14.62 17.87
N ALA A 377 -3.55 15.92 17.98
CA ALA A 377 -2.71 17.01 17.49
C ALA A 377 -1.32 17.01 18.15
N ARG A 378 -1.24 16.82 19.47
CA ARG A 378 0.04 16.70 20.18
C ARG A 378 0.81 15.44 19.80
N GLN A 379 0.13 14.31 19.60
CA GLN A 379 0.78 13.08 19.16
C GLN A 379 1.43 13.28 17.77
N PHE A 380 0.69 13.83 16.80
CA PHE A 380 1.26 14.15 15.48
C PHE A 380 2.37 15.20 15.56
N ARG A 381 2.19 16.30 16.29
CA ARG A 381 3.22 17.35 16.48
C ARG A 381 4.48 16.83 17.19
N SER A 382 4.38 15.77 17.99
CA SER A 382 5.52 15.06 18.58
C SER A 382 6.24 14.19 17.55
N TRP A 383 5.49 13.32 16.86
CA TRP A 383 6.01 12.47 15.78
C TRP A 383 6.65 13.28 14.64
N ALA A 384 6.05 14.42 14.26
CA ALA A 384 6.57 15.34 13.24
C ALA A 384 7.89 16.01 13.65
N LYS A 385 8.29 15.98 14.93
CA LYS A 385 9.58 16.47 15.41
C LYS A 385 10.60 15.34 15.70
N ALA A 386 10.15 14.20 16.21
CA ALA A 386 11.02 13.08 16.54
C ALA A 386 11.44 12.26 15.29
N PRO A 387 12.71 11.84 15.16
CA PRO A 387 13.13 10.91 14.11
C PRO A 387 12.26 9.63 14.11
N ASP A 388 11.87 9.17 12.92
CA ASP A 388 11.13 7.91 12.76
C ASP A 388 12.04 6.90 12.05
N PRO A 389 12.50 5.84 12.72
CA PRO A 389 13.39 4.84 12.14
C PRO A 389 12.81 4.15 10.90
N GLU A 390 11.48 4.08 10.76
CA GLU A 390 10.85 3.44 9.60
C GLU A 390 10.94 4.33 8.36
N LEU A 391 10.87 5.67 8.50
CA LEU A 391 11.07 6.59 7.37
C LEU A 391 12.52 6.64 6.85
N ALA A 392 13.47 6.11 7.63
CA ALA A 392 14.85 5.89 7.20
C ALA A 392 15.05 4.58 6.41
N ALA A 393 14.00 3.79 6.17
CA ALA A 393 14.07 2.57 5.37
C ALA A 393 14.14 2.85 3.85
N ASP A 394 14.86 1.98 3.14
CA ASP A 394 14.96 2.01 1.68
C ASP A 394 13.69 1.42 1.03
N ILE A 395 12.86 2.32 0.48
CA ILE A 395 11.58 2.01 -0.15
C ILE A 395 11.69 1.56 -1.61
N ARG A 396 12.91 1.51 -2.18
CA ARG A 396 13.10 1.22 -3.61
C ARG A 396 12.67 -0.21 -3.91
N ALA A 397 11.74 -0.34 -4.86
CA ALA A 397 11.09 -1.62 -5.16
C ALA A 397 10.58 -1.72 -6.61
N MET A 398 10.51 -2.95 -7.11
CA MET A 398 9.96 -3.30 -8.43
C MET A 398 8.66 -4.09 -8.27
N VAL A 399 7.52 -3.45 -8.52
CA VAL A 399 6.19 -4.01 -8.29
C VAL A 399 5.59 -4.55 -9.60
N PRO A 400 5.29 -5.87 -9.72
CA PRO A 400 4.71 -6.43 -10.93
C PRO A 400 3.23 -6.03 -11.12
N VAL A 401 2.94 -5.40 -12.26
CA VAL A 401 1.59 -4.93 -12.63
C VAL A 401 0.85 -6.03 -13.40
N PHE A 402 1.39 -6.44 -14.55
CA PHE A 402 0.91 -7.58 -15.34
C PHE A 402 2.04 -8.17 -16.18
N HIS A 403 1.91 -9.46 -16.57
CA HIS A 403 2.82 -10.10 -17.50
C HIS A 403 2.20 -10.13 -18.91
N ASP A 404 2.92 -9.60 -19.89
CA ASP A 404 2.54 -9.58 -21.30
C ASP A 404 3.08 -10.84 -21.99
N ARG A 405 2.18 -11.78 -22.26
CA ARG A 405 2.49 -13.07 -22.87
C ARG A 405 2.93 -12.97 -24.35
N GLN A 406 2.62 -11.87 -25.04
CA GLN A 406 3.01 -11.68 -26.45
C GLN A 406 4.39 -11.02 -26.55
N ARG A 407 4.68 -10.05 -25.68
CA ARG A 407 6.00 -9.41 -25.58
C ARG A 407 7.01 -10.24 -24.77
N ASN A 408 6.55 -11.26 -24.04
CA ASN A 408 7.30 -12.04 -23.03
C ASN A 408 8.05 -11.12 -22.04
N LYS A 409 7.35 -10.08 -21.56
CA LYS A 409 7.87 -9.08 -20.62
C LYS A 409 6.86 -8.81 -19.52
N THR A 410 7.34 -8.38 -18.35
CA THR A 410 6.47 -7.97 -17.24
C THR A 410 6.44 -6.45 -17.15
N LYS A 411 5.25 -5.86 -17.16
CA LYS A 411 5.04 -4.45 -16.88
C LYS A 411 5.19 -4.24 -15.37
N VAL A 412 6.07 -3.34 -14.97
CA VAL A 412 6.41 -3.05 -13.57
C VAL A 412 6.22 -1.58 -13.25
N TRP A 413 5.80 -1.32 -12.01
CA TRP A 413 5.92 -0.01 -11.36
C TRP A 413 7.18 -0.04 -10.49
N ALA A 414 8.16 0.78 -10.82
CA ALA A 414 9.45 0.83 -10.14
C ALA A 414 9.58 2.12 -9.34
N VAL A 415 9.70 2.01 -8.01
CA VAL A 415 9.96 3.13 -7.09
C VAL A 415 11.47 3.32 -7.04
N LEU A 416 11.97 4.38 -7.66
CA LEU A 416 13.40 4.53 -7.98
C LEU A 416 14.21 5.14 -6.83
N GLY A 417 13.54 5.82 -5.90
CA GLY A 417 14.13 6.57 -4.79
C GLY A 417 13.31 7.83 -4.49
N TRP A 418 13.95 8.81 -3.87
CA TRP A 418 13.36 10.10 -3.48
C TRP A 418 14.00 11.26 -4.23
N SER A 419 13.21 12.30 -4.50
CA SER A 419 13.63 13.63 -4.95
C SER A 419 13.04 14.70 -4.01
N THR A 420 13.62 15.90 -4.04
CA THR A 420 13.22 17.05 -3.23
C THR A 420 12.99 18.24 -4.15
N ARG A 421 11.85 18.94 -4.01
CA ARG A 421 11.60 20.21 -4.71
C ARG A 421 11.20 21.31 -3.72
N ASN A 422 11.46 22.56 -4.07
CA ASN A 422 11.13 23.71 -3.24
C ASN A 422 9.66 24.13 -3.44
N LEU A 423 8.82 23.83 -2.46
CA LEU A 423 7.44 24.31 -2.35
C LEU A 423 7.44 25.76 -1.85
N GLU A 424 6.81 26.64 -2.60
CA GLU A 424 6.52 28.02 -2.21
C GLU A 424 5.12 28.06 -1.58
N VAL A 425 5.04 28.66 -0.39
CA VAL A 425 3.78 28.86 0.36
C VAL A 425 3.61 30.35 0.63
N GLU A 426 2.49 30.92 0.22
CA GLU A 426 2.14 32.31 0.50
C GLU A 426 0.64 32.47 0.78
N PHE A 427 0.19 33.68 1.12
CA PHE A 427 -1.21 33.96 1.40
C PHE A 427 -1.91 34.58 0.18
N ALA A 428 -2.73 33.79 -0.53
CA ALA A 428 -3.71 34.33 -1.48
C ALA A 428 -4.78 35.19 -0.77
N THR A 429 -5.01 34.94 0.52
CA THR A 429 -5.73 35.84 1.43
C THR A 429 -5.10 35.70 2.81
N PRO A 430 -4.49 36.75 3.38
CA PRO A 430 -3.87 36.68 4.70
C PRO A 430 -4.92 36.52 5.81
N PRO A 431 -4.55 35.98 6.98
CA PRO A 431 -5.43 35.95 8.14
C PRO A 431 -5.75 37.39 8.58
N ALA A 432 -6.94 37.61 9.14
CA ALA A 432 -7.27 38.90 9.71
C ALA A 432 -6.51 39.09 11.03
N ALA A 433 -5.94 40.27 11.25
CA ALA A 433 -5.13 40.55 12.43
C ALA A 433 -5.78 41.60 13.33
N LEU A 434 -5.87 41.30 14.63
CA LEU A 434 -6.32 42.22 15.67
C LEU A 434 -5.11 42.62 16.52
N VAL A 435 -4.71 43.89 16.44
CA VAL A 435 -3.66 44.45 17.30
C VAL A 435 -4.29 44.77 18.66
N LEU A 436 -3.94 43.96 19.67
CA LEU A 436 -4.41 44.09 21.05
C LEU A 436 -3.56 45.11 21.85
N GLN A 437 -2.29 45.27 21.48
CA GLN A 437 -1.36 46.20 22.13
C GLN A 437 -0.25 46.63 21.17
N GLY A 438 0.15 47.90 21.26
CA GLY A 438 1.24 48.50 20.47
C GLY A 438 0.79 49.04 19.11
N ASN A 439 1.70 49.70 18.40
CA ASN A 439 1.51 50.10 17.01
C ASN A 439 2.32 49.15 16.12
N VAL A 440 1.69 48.11 15.60
CA VAL A 440 2.34 47.02 14.86
C VAL A 440 1.86 47.01 13.41
N ARG A 441 2.81 47.07 12.48
CA ARG A 441 2.60 46.65 11.08
C ARG A 441 2.91 45.16 10.97
N LEU A 442 2.09 44.44 10.21
CA LEU A 442 2.27 43.03 9.91
C LEU A 442 2.44 42.87 8.41
N ASP A 443 3.58 42.33 7.98
CA ASP A 443 3.86 41.97 6.61
C ASP A 443 3.93 40.45 6.51
N PHE A 444 3.05 39.85 5.70
CA PHE A 444 3.03 38.40 5.47
C PHE A 444 3.95 38.07 4.29
N LEU A 445 5.03 37.34 4.55
CA LEU A 445 6.02 36.99 3.54
C LEU A 445 5.79 35.56 3.01
N PRO A 446 6.08 35.28 1.72
CA PRO A 446 6.18 33.93 1.21
C PRO A 446 7.26 33.12 1.94
N GLU A 447 7.05 31.82 2.08
CA GLU A 447 7.98 30.89 2.69
C GLU A 447 8.29 29.73 1.74
N THR A 448 9.57 29.33 1.66
CA THR A 448 10.00 28.17 0.90
C THR A 448 10.22 26.97 1.82
N ARG A 449 9.58 25.83 1.52
CA ARG A 449 9.72 24.57 2.24
C ARG A 449 10.23 23.47 1.29
N PRO A 450 11.20 22.64 1.69
CA PRO A 450 11.55 21.45 0.92
C PRO A 450 10.42 20.41 0.98
N LEU A 451 10.00 19.93 -0.18
CA LEU A 451 8.97 18.91 -0.36
C LEU A 451 9.64 17.64 -0.91
N THR A 452 9.79 16.63 -0.06
CA THR A 452 10.28 15.29 -0.44
C THR A 452 9.18 14.41 -1.01
N TYR A 453 9.48 13.68 -2.08
CA TYR A 453 8.55 12.76 -2.73
C TYR A 453 9.25 11.56 -3.37
N PRO A 454 8.63 10.37 -3.37
CA PRO A 454 9.14 9.20 -4.08
C PRO A 454 8.98 9.37 -5.60
N VAL A 455 9.94 8.86 -6.36
CA VAL A 455 9.96 8.90 -7.84
C VAL A 455 9.54 7.53 -8.39
N LEU A 456 8.55 7.52 -9.30
CA LEU A 456 8.11 6.30 -10.00
C LEU A 456 8.53 6.29 -11.48
N ALA A 457 8.66 5.08 -12.03
CA ALA A 457 8.52 4.83 -13.46
C ALA A 457 7.68 3.57 -13.75
N GLU A 458 6.98 3.54 -14.90
CA GLU A 458 6.22 2.37 -15.37
C GLU A 458 6.83 1.79 -16.65
N THR A 459 7.61 0.71 -16.55
CA THR A 459 8.39 0.13 -17.66
C THR A 459 8.13 -1.37 -17.89
N TYR A 460 8.67 -1.93 -18.97
CA TYR A 460 8.58 -3.35 -19.33
C TYR A 460 9.95 -4.05 -19.18
N VAL A 461 10.12 -4.85 -18.14
CA VAL A 461 11.34 -5.64 -17.90
C VAL A 461 11.23 -7.05 -18.48
N SER A 462 12.36 -7.62 -18.91
CA SER A 462 12.48 -9.04 -19.29
C SER A 462 12.63 -9.98 -18.09
N ARG A 463 13.19 -9.46 -16.98
CA ARG A 463 13.48 -10.19 -15.74
C ARG A 463 12.94 -9.40 -14.55
N LEU A 464 12.19 -10.05 -13.67
CA LEU A 464 11.85 -9.44 -12.38
C LEU A 464 13.06 -9.49 -11.45
N MET A 465 13.43 -8.32 -10.95
CA MET A 465 14.36 -8.19 -9.82
C MET A 465 13.59 -8.40 -8.52
N ASP A 466 14.23 -8.99 -7.51
CA ASP A 466 13.75 -8.86 -6.12
C ASP A 466 14.23 -7.53 -5.51
N GLY A 467 13.85 -7.26 -4.25
CA GLY A 467 14.13 -5.98 -3.59
C GLY A 467 15.63 -5.67 -3.49
N ASP A 468 16.47 -6.67 -3.25
CA ASP A 468 17.90 -6.45 -3.00
C ASP A 468 18.68 -6.36 -4.32
N GLU A 469 18.30 -7.16 -5.32
CA GLU A 469 18.75 -6.96 -6.71
C GLU A 469 18.39 -5.57 -7.25
N PHE A 470 17.19 -5.07 -6.97
CA PHE A 470 16.72 -3.79 -7.49
C PHE A 470 17.32 -2.59 -6.75
N ARG A 471 17.56 -2.68 -5.44
CA ARG A 471 18.33 -1.68 -4.69
C ARG A 471 19.75 -1.55 -5.22
N ALA A 472 20.45 -2.68 -5.38
CA ALA A 472 21.80 -2.69 -5.95
C ALA A 472 21.85 -2.06 -7.36
N HIS A 473 20.84 -2.32 -8.19
CA HIS A 473 20.68 -1.65 -9.49
C HIS A 473 20.53 -0.13 -9.36
N CYS A 474 19.74 0.35 -8.41
CA CYS A 474 19.56 1.80 -8.14
C CYS A 474 20.73 2.45 -7.36
N ASP A 475 21.65 1.67 -6.78
CA ASP A 475 22.90 2.16 -6.19
C ASP A 475 24.00 2.32 -7.26
N GLN A 476 24.00 1.42 -8.25
CA GLN A 476 24.85 1.48 -9.44
C GLN A 476 24.42 2.59 -10.41
N TYR A 477 23.13 2.75 -10.64
CA TYR A 477 22.54 3.77 -11.52
C TYR A 477 21.72 4.73 -10.68
N ARG A 478 22.17 5.98 -10.51
CA ARG A 478 21.62 6.88 -9.47
C ARG A 478 20.53 7.83 -9.96
N THR A 479 20.46 8.09 -11.26
CA THR A 479 19.46 9.01 -11.84
C THR A 479 18.33 8.24 -12.49
N ARG A 480 17.13 8.83 -12.58
CA ARG A 480 15.96 8.21 -13.21
C ARG A 480 16.25 7.76 -14.65
N ALA A 481 16.93 8.59 -15.44
CA ALA A 481 17.29 8.27 -16.82
C ALA A 481 18.35 7.15 -16.93
N GLN A 482 19.25 7.03 -15.96
CA GLN A 482 20.22 5.92 -15.89
C GLN A 482 19.53 4.61 -15.52
N ILE A 483 18.74 4.59 -14.43
CA ILE A 483 18.06 3.38 -13.95
C ILE A 483 17.22 2.76 -15.07
N LEU A 484 16.43 3.58 -15.76
CA LEU A 484 15.52 3.14 -16.83
C LEU A 484 16.23 2.69 -18.12
N ARG A 485 17.46 3.14 -18.36
CA ARG A 485 18.27 2.72 -19.52
C ARG A 485 18.82 1.29 -19.37
N HIS A 486 18.91 0.80 -18.13
CA HIS A 486 19.53 -0.48 -17.80
C HIS A 486 18.56 -1.53 -17.24
N LEU A 487 17.24 -1.27 -17.28
CA LEU A 487 16.14 -2.18 -16.88
C LEU A 487 15.56 -3.00 -18.06
#